data_AF-A0A644VST0-F1
#
_entry.id   AF-A0A644VST0-F1
#
_cell.length_a   1.000
_cell.length_b   1.000
_cell.length_c   1.000
_cell.angle_alpha   90.00
_cell.angle_beta   90.00
_cell.angle_gamma   90.00
#
_symmetry.space_group_name_H-M   'P 1'
#
loop_
_entity.id
_entity.type
_entity.pdbx_description
1 polymer ?
#
loop_
_entity_poly.entity_id
_entity_poly.type
_entity_poly.pdbx_seq_one_letter_code
_entity_poly.pdbx_strand_id
1 'polypeptide(L)'
;MRPSPHQETRKAETRYEIISGYRRKAACALVDVFDMPVIVGNLDDDAAIIAMTDTNIQRKNLLPSKKALAYKMRLEATDSKQGQPSKNQGRVVPNSFGTRSTEILSEGESYKQIQRYIRLTNLTHPLLEMVDNRRIAFNTTAELSCLAGKEQNDLVEDIQREDCTRSLSQAIRLKKLSQDGKPDIGAGSTILSEGKGRQTSKLAIRYSAFQKYYPATATPRKIETDLIKLLEERQRRRERGKPQER
;
A
#
# COMPACT_ATOMS: atom_id res chain seq x y z
N MET A 1 -17.45 72.22 13.53
CA MET A 1 -17.60 70.76 13.70
C MET A 1 -17.21 70.09 12.39
N ARG A 2 -16.15 69.27 12.39
CA ARG A 2 -15.75 68.43 11.24
C ARG A 2 -16.61 67.15 11.23
N PRO A 3 -17.01 66.62 10.05
CA PRO A 3 -17.59 65.29 9.99
C PRO A 3 -16.47 64.25 10.15
N SER A 4 -16.65 63.32 11.08
CA SER A 4 -15.75 62.20 11.36
C SER A 4 -15.78 61.18 10.21
N PRO A 5 -14.63 60.71 9.69
CA PRO A 5 -14.57 59.67 8.68
C PRO A 5 -14.34 58.31 9.36
N HIS A 6 -15.40 57.67 9.84
CA HIS A 6 -15.31 56.30 10.33
C HIS A 6 -16.46 55.45 9.81
N GLN A 7 -16.54 55.29 8.49
CA GLN A 7 -17.07 54.08 7.87
C GLN A 7 -16.35 53.87 6.54
N GLU A 8 -15.06 53.54 6.59
CA GLU A 8 -14.45 52.77 5.50
C GLU A 8 -15.19 51.43 5.47
N THR A 9 -16.09 51.29 4.50
CA THR A 9 -16.62 49.99 4.10
C THR A 9 -15.42 49.11 3.81
N ARG A 10 -15.22 48.06 4.63
CA ARG A 10 -14.20 47.03 4.38
C ARG A 10 -14.44 46.52 2.96
N LYS A 11 -13.61 46.96 2.00
CA LYS A 11 -13.56 46.37 0.66
C LYS A 11 -13.34 44.88 0.89
N ALA A 12 -14.27 44.04 0.44
CA ALA A 12 -14.10 42.61 0.48
C ALA A 12 -12.87 42.29 -0.40
N GLU A 13 -11.71 42.10 0.24
CA GLU A 13 -10.49 41.74 -0.46
C GLU A 13 -10.77 40.45 -1.22
N THR A 14 -10.72 40.52 -2.54
CA THR A 14 -10.77 39.34 -3.39
C THR A 14 -9.55 38.49 -3.08
N ARG A 15 -9.75 37.42 -2.32
CA ARG A 15 -8.70 36.45 -1.99
C ARG A 15 -8.71 35.33 -3.02
N TYR A 16 -7.51 34.94 -3.47
CA TYR A 16 -7.30 33.81 -4.36
C TYR A 16 -6.64 32.68 -3.59
N GLU A 17 -7.08 31.44 -3.86
CA GLU A 17 -6.46 30.23 -3.34
C GLU A 17 -5.80 29.44 -4.46
N ILE A 18 -4.62 28.89 -4.18
CA ILE A 18 -3.88 28.08 -5.14
C ILE A 18 -4.36 26.64 -5.05
N ILE A 19 -4.98 26.15 -6.12
CA ILE A 19 -5.49 24.77 -6.19
C ILE A 19 -4.39 23.80 -6.66
N SER A 20 -3.55 24.23 -7.61
CA SER A 20 -2.44 23.42 -8.15
C SER A 20 -1.21 24.28 -8.42
N GLY A 21 -0.04 23.65 -8.46
CA GLY A 21 1.23 24.34 -8.70
C GLY A 21 1.98 24.77 -7.43
N TYR A 22 1.69 24.18 -6.27
CA TYR A 22 2.38 24.45 -5.00
C TYR A 22 3.91 24.39 -5.10
N ARG A 23 4.47 23.43 -5.84
CA ARG A 23 5.93 23.34 -6.06
C ARG A 23 6.49 24.53 -6.83
N ARG A 24 5.73 25.07 -7.79
CA ARG A 24 6.11 26.25 -8.58
C ARG A 24 6.04 27.50 -7.71
N LYS A 25 4.96 27.66 -6.94
CA LYS A 25 4.86 28.74 -5.94
C LYS A 25 6.03 28.72 -4.95
N ALA A 26 6.36 27.54 -4.42
CA ALA A 26 7.48 27.38 -3.50
C ALA A 26 8.83 27.70 -4.17
N ALA A 27 9.03 27.27 -5.42
CA ALA A 27 10.24 27.61 -6.16
C ALA A 27 10.36 29.12 -6.39
N CYS A 28 9.29 29.80 -6.83
CA CYS A 28 9.27 31.26 -6.99
C CYS A 28 9.60 31.98 -5.68
N ALA A 29 9.05 31.52 -4.55
CA ALA A 29 9.37 32.06 -3.23
C ALA A 29 10.84 31.85 -2.82
N LEU A 30 11.48 30.76 -3.26
CA LEU A 30 12.91 30.51 -2.99
C LEU A 30 13.84 31.37 -3.85
N VAL A 31 13.37 31.87 -4.98
CA VAL A 31 14.15 32.74 -5.89
C VAL A 31 13.69 34.19 -5.85
N ASP A 32 12.92 34.58 -4.83
CA ASP A 32 12.37 35.93 -4.64
C ASP A 32 11.59 36.47 -5.85
N VAL A 33 10.93 35.57 -6.59
CA VAL A 33 10.02 35.92 -7.68
C VAL A 33 8.60 36.01 -7.12
N PHE A 34 8.09 37.23 -7.03
CA PHE A 34 6.76 37.49 -6.46
C PHE A 34 5.62 37.41 -7.48
N ASP A 35 5.93 37.52 -8.77
CA ASP A 35 4.96 37.43 -9.86
C ASP A 35 5.05 36.08 -10.58
N MET A 36 3.91 35.40 -10.70
CA MET A 36 3.82 34.12 -11.40
C MET A 36 2.59 34.10 -12.32
N PRO A 37 2.71 33.61 -13.57
CA PRO A 37 1.54 33.44 -14.42
C PRO A 37 0.60 32.38 -13.81
N VAL A 38 -0.66 32.77 -13.61
CA VAL A 38 -1.72 31.92 -13.04
C VAL A 38 -2.96 31.97 -13.92
N ILE A 39 -3.75 30.89 -13.88
CA ILE A 39 -5.08 30.82 -14.49
C ILE A 39 -6.09 30.92 -13.36
N VAL A 40 -6.94 31.95 -13.41
CA VAL A 40 -8.01 32.17 -12.44
C VAL A 40 -9.28 31.53 -12.96
N GLY A 41 -9.88 30.65 -12.16
CA GLY A 41 -11.17 30.01 -12.47
C GLY A 41 -12.06 30.00 -11.24
N ASN A 42 -13.37 30.07 -11.45
CA ASN A 42 -14.37 29.92 -10.38
C ASN A 42 -14.66 28.43 -10.20
N LEU A 43 -14.18 27.87 -9.10
CA LEU A 43 -14.38 26.48 -8.70
C LEU A 43 -15.06 26.44 -7.34
N ASP A 44 -16.04 25.56 -7.18
CA ASP A 44 -16.54 25.20 -5.85
C ASP A 44 -15.50 24.34 -5.11
N ASP A 45 -15.63 24.22 -3.78
CA ASP A 45 -14.66 23.49 -2.94
C ASP A 45 -14.45 22.05 -3.42
N ASP A 46 -15.54 21.36 -3.77
CA ASP A 46 -15.49 19.98 -4.26
C ASP A 46 -14.81 19.87 -5.64
N ALA A 47 -15.03 20.81 -6.57
CA ALA A 47 -14.32 20.83 -7.86
C ALA A 47 -12.85 21.17 -7.68
N ALA A 48 -12.53 22.07 -6.75
CA ALA A 48 -11.14 22.37 -6.40
C ALA A 48 -10.44 21.11 -5.86
N ILE A 49 -11.09 20.33 -4.98
CA ILE A 49 -10.58 19.05 -4.48
C ILE A 49 -10.37 18.05 -5.62
N ILE A 50 -11.35 17.87 -6.51
CA ILE A 50 -11.25 16.94 -7.65
C ILE A 50 -10.09 17.33 -8.57
N ALA A 51 -10.05 18.60 -8.99
CA ALA A 51 -9.00 19.13 -9.87
C ALA A 51 -7.60 18.99 -9.25
N MET A 52 -7.46 19.33 -7.97
CA MET A 52 -6.21 19.16 -7.24
C MET A 52 -5.79 17.68 -7.22
N THR A 53 -6.72 16.79 -6.92
CA THR A 53 -6.47 15.37 -6.72
C THR A 53 -6.08 14.66 -8.02
N ASP A 54 -6.74 14.98 -9.14
CA ASP A 54 -6.46 14.37 -10.43
C ASP A 54 -5.02 14.62 -10.89
N THR A 55 -4.53 15.86 -10.72
CA THR A 55 -3.13 16.19 -11.04
C THR A 55 -2.13 15.46 -10.13
N ASN A 56 -2.55 15.07 -8.92
CA ASN A 56 -1.72 14.31 -8.01
C ASN A 56 -1.69 12.82 -8.38
N ILE A 57 -2.83 12.21 -8.71
CA ILE A 57 -2.96 10.78 -9.05
C ILE A 57 -2.13 10.40 -10.29
N GLN A 58 -2.04 11.29 -11.27
CA GLN A 58 -1.31 11.07 -12.53
C GLN A 58 0.23 11.12 -12.39
N ARG A 59 0.77 11.37 -11.19
CA ARG A 59 2.23 11.41 -10.98
C ARG A 59 2.84 10.00 -11.02
N LYS A 60 3.92 9.84 -11.82
CA LYS A 60 4.63 8.56 -12.02
C LYS A 60 5.16 7.91 -10.72
N ASN A 61 5.63 8.70 -9.76
CA ASN A 61 6.26 8.22 -8.52
C ASN A 61 5.46 8.59 -7.27
N LEU A 62 4.12 8.46 -7.32
CA LEU A 62 3.28 8.70 -6.15
C LEU A 62 3.33 7.50 -5.20
N LEU A 63 3.55 7.78 -3.90
CA LEU A 63 3.51 6.76 -2.86
C LEU A 63 2.10 6.13 -2.77
N PRO A 64 1.99 4.81 -2.52
CA PRO A 64 0.70 4.14 -2.33
C PRO A 64 -0.21 4.84 -1.31
N SER A 65 0.33 5.29 -0.17
CA SER A 65 -0.44 6.03 0.85
C SER A 65 -1.01 7.36 0.34
N LYS A 66 -0.21 8.14 -0.40
CA LYS A 66 -0.63 9.41 -0.97
C LYS A 66 -1.67 9.22 -2.07
N LYS A 67 -1.52 8.15 -2.84
CA LYS A 67 -2.48 7.75 -3.88
C LYS A 67 -3.81 7.31 -3.26
N ALA A 68 -3.76 6.56 -2.17
CA ALA A 68 -4.92 6.18 -1.38
C ALA A 68 -5.71 7.38 -0.86
N LEU A 69 -5.01 8.34 -0.25
CA LEU A 69 -5.62 9.57 0.25
C LEU A 69 -6.27 10.37 -0.88
N ALA A 70 -5.57 10.49 -2.02
CA ALA A 70 -6.11 11.15 -3.20
C ALA A 70 -7.42 10.50 -3.67
N TYR A 71 -7.45 9.17 -3.85
CA TYR A 71 -8.69 8.48 -4.24
C TYR A 71 -9.82 8.65 -3.23
N LYS A 72 -9.52 8.67 -1.93
CA LYS A 72 -10.51 8.92 -0.88
C LYS A 72 -11.08 10.33 -0.96
N MET A 73 -10.24 11.36 -1.10
CA MET A 73 -10.68 12.75 -1.24
C MET A 73 -11.56 12.94 -2.48
N ARG A 74 -11.20 12.30 -3.60
CA ARG A 74 -12.02 12.34 -4.82
C ARG A 74 -13.38 11.64 -4.63
N LEU A 75 -13.42 10.51 -3.94
CA LEU A 75 -14.67 9.83 -3.59
C LEU A 75 -15.57 10.73 -2.75
N GLU A 76 -15.03 11.32 -1.70
CA GLU A 76 -15.78 12.20 -0.80
C GLU A 76 -16.34 13.43 -1.52
N ALA A 77 -15.53 14.10 -2.36
CA ALA A 77 -15.97 15.25 -3.14
C ALA A 77 -17.03 14.88 -4.21
N THR A 78 -16.91 13.71 -4.83
CA THR A 78 -17.91 13.22 -5.80
C THR A 78 -19.23 12.91 -5.09
N ASP A 79 -19.16 12.28 -3.91
CA ASP A 79 -20.32 11.95 -3.09
C ASP A 79 -21.05 13.22 -2.58
N SER A 80 -20.31 14.27 -2.22
CA SER A 80 -20.87 15.56 -1.82
C SER A 80 -21.68 16.22 -2.95
N LYS A 81 -21.16 16.22 -4.18
CA LYS A 81 -21.84 16.81 -5.35
C LYS A 81 -23.13 16.10 -5.75
N GLN A 82 -23.23 14.79 -5.52
CA GLN A 82 -24.39 13.99 -5.92
C GLN A 82 -25.53 13.98 -4.88
N GLY A 83 -25.29 14.50 -3.67
CA GLY A 83 -26.27 14.51 -2.58
C GLY A 83 -26.44 13.15 -1.87
N GLN A 84 -27.07 13.19 -0.69
CA GLN A 84 -27.45 11.97 0.04
C GLN A 84 -28.56 11.22 -0.72
N PRO A 85 -28.48 9.88 -0.85
CA PRO A 85 -29.58 9.12 -1.39
C PRO A 85 -30.80 9.28 -0.49
N SER A 86 -31.96 9.57 -1.08
CA SER A 86 -33.22 9.60 -0.32
C SER A 86 -33.41 8.24 0.36
N LYS A 87 -33.79 8.27 1.64
CA LYS A 87 -33.92 7.07 2.51
C LYS A 87 -34.95 6.03 2.02
N ASN A 88 -35.57 6.21 0.86
CA ASN A 88 -36.75 5.48 0.39
C ASN A 88 -36.55 4.67 -0.90
N GLN A 89 -35.32 4.30 -1.26
CA GLN A 89 -35.13 3.22 -2.24
C GLN A 89 -34.53 2.00 -1.54
N GLY A 90 -35.37 0.98 -1.34
CA GLY A 90 -34.98 -0.32 -0.81
C GLY A 90 -33.82 -0.89 -1.61
N ARG A 91 -32.61 -0.76 -1.07
CA ARG A 91 -31.39 -1.32 -1.65
C ARG A 91 -31.02 -2.57 -0.88
N VAL A 92 -31.38 -3.72 -1.44
CA VAL A 92 -30.83 -5.02 -1.09
C VAL A 92 -29.40 -5.12 -1.63
N VAL A 93 -28.47 -4.32 -1.12
CA VAL A 93 -27.02 -4.62 -1.05
C VAL A 93 -26.38 -3.56 -0.13
N PRO A 94 -25.53 -3.91 0.86
CA PRO A 94 -24.70 -2.93 1.58
C PRO A 94 -23.53 -2.40 0.73
N ASN A 95 -23.74 -2.10 -0.55
CA ASN A 95 -22.71 -1.71 -1.53
C ASN A 95 -22.91 -0.27 -2.05
N SER A 96 -23.09 0.71 -1.16
CA SER A 96 -23.02 2.13 -1.56
C SER A 96 -21.68 2.50 -2.22
N PHE A 97 -20.59 1.79 -1.91
CA PHE A 97 -19.29 1.94 -2.56
C PHE A 97 -19.27 1.46 -4.03
N GLY A 98 -20.11 0.48 -4.38
CA GLY A 98 -20.16 -0.25 -5.67
C GLY A 98 -20.27 0.63 -6.91
N THR A 99 -21.31 1.46 -6.91
CA THR A 99 -21.72 2.27 -8.07
C THR A 99 -20.98 3.60 -8.14
N ARG A 100 -20.36 4.05 -7.04
CA ARG A 100 -19.75 5.37 -6.91
C ARG A 100 -18.27 5.37 -7.27
N SER A 101 -17.56 4.28 -7.02
CA SER A 101 -16.13 4.21 -7.43
C SER A 101 -15.94 3.96 -8.94
N THR A 102 -16.99 3.72 -9.72
CA THR A 102 -16.92 3.66 -11.19
C THR A 102 -16.81 5.06 -11.83
N GLU A 103 -17.25 6.11 -11.15
CA GLU A 103 -17.10 7.49 -11.65
C GLU A 103 -15.72 8.08 -11.32
N ILE A 104 -15.02 7.43 -10.39
CA ILE A 104 -13.66 7.77 -9.96
C ILE A 104 -12.62 7.10 -10.86
N LEU A 105 -13.05 6.28 -11.82
CA LEU A 105 -12.15 5.62 -12.76
C LEU A 105 -11.22 6.65 -13.40
N SER A 106 -9.93 6.51 -13.09
CA SER A 106 -8.86 7.18 -13.78
C SER A 106 -8.39 6.30 -14.93
N GLU A 107 -7.95 6.90 -16.04
CA GLU A 107 -7.41 6.17 -17.19
C GLU A 107 -6.36 5.13 -16.74
N GLY A 108 -6.60 3.86 -17.05
CA GLY A 108 -5.68 2.76 -16.78
C GLY A 108 -5.81 2.06 -15.42
N GLU A 109 -6.68 2.50 -14.51
CA GLU A 109 -6.91 1.80 -13.24
C GLU A 109 -8.26 1.07 -13.19
N SER A 110 -8.23 -0.19 -12.76
CA SER A 110 -9.45 -0.94 -12.50
C SER A 110 -10.15 -0.41 -11.25
N TYR A 111 -11.48 -0.45 -11.25
CA TYR A 111 -12.32 -0.26 -10.07
C TYR A 111 -11.79 -0.99 -8.82
N LYS A 112 -11.37 -2.26 -8.96
CA LYS A 112 -10.84 -3.08 -7.86
C LYS A 112 -9.50 -2.56 -7.31
N GLN A 113 -8.74 -1.85 -8.13
CA GLN A 113 -7.46 -1.24 -7.76
C GLN A 113 -7.71 0.04 -6.96
N ILE A 114 -8.63 0.89 -7.41
CA ILE A 114 -9.09 2.09 -6.68
C ILE A 114 -9.65 1.70 -5.31
N GLN A 115 -10.50 0.67 -5.23
CA GLN A 115 -11.01 0.18 -3.95
C GLN A 115 -9.90 -0.29 -3.00
N ARG A 116 -8.85 -0.94 -3.52
CA ARG A 116 -7.69 -1.36 -2.71
C ARG A 116 -6.91 -0.16 -2.19
N TYR A 117 -6.70 0.86 -3.04
CA TYR A 117 -6.11 2.11 -2.59
C TYR A 117 -6.95 2.78 -1.51
N ILE A 118 -8.27 2.89 -1.67
CA ILE A 118 -9.12 3.49 -0.62
C ILE A 118 -9.03 2.68 0.68
N ARG A 119 -8.97 1.35 0.62
CA ARG A 119 -8.81 0.51 1.82
C ARG A 119 -7.50 0.75 2.58
N LEU A 120 -6.43 1.19 1.92
CA LEU A 120 -5.20 1.58 2.60
C LEU A 120 -5.44 2.67 3.64
N THR A 121 -6.41 3.58 3.42
CA THR A 121 -6.65 4.68 4.38
C THR A 121 -7.17 4.20 5.73
N ASN A 122 -7.56 2.92 5.84
CA ASN A 122 -8.02 2.29 7.08
C ASN A 122 -6.89 1.58 7.84
N LEU A 123 -5.67 1.61 7.32
CA LEU A 123 -4.50 1.06 8.00
C LEU A 123 -3.90 2.05 8.99
N THR A 124 -3.31 1.54 10.07
CA THR A 124 -2.53 2.33 11.01
C THR A 124 -1.28 2.90 10.32
N HIS A 125 -0.81 4.04 10.83
CA HIS A 125 0.34 4.75 10.26
C HIS A 125 1.60 3.85 10.08
N PRO A 126 1.97 2.97 11.03
CA PRO A 126 3.11 2.09 10.86
C PRO A 126 2.95 1.09 9.71
N LEU A 127 1.75 0.52 9.51
CA LEU A 127 1.48 -0.39 8.39
C LEU A 127 1.50 0.34 7.04
N LEU A 128 0.97 1.56 6.98
CA LEU A 128 1.03 2.40 5.79
C LEU A 128 2.48 2.68 5.36
N GLU A 129 3.33 3.02 6.33
CA GLU A 129 4.75 3.26 6.08
C GLU A 129 5.47 2.00 5.58
N MET A 130 5.14 0.83 6.13
CA MET A 130 5.66 -0.45 5.65
C MET A 130 5.24 -0.76 4.20
N VAL A 131 4.03 -0.35 3.78
CA VAL A 131 3.59 -0.48 2.38
C VAL A 131 4.34 0.48 1.47
N ASP A 132 4.49 1.74 1.88
CA ASP A 132 5.23 2.75 1.11
C ASP A 132 6.71 2.36 0.91
N ASN A 133 7.32 1.80 1.95
CA ASN A 133 8.68 1.27 1.93
C ASN A 133 8.80 -0.11 1.26
N ARG A 134 7.71 -0.63 0.68
CA ARG A 134 7.62 -1.94 0.00
C ARG A 134 8.01 -3.14 0.87
N ARG A 135 7.99 -3.00 2.21
CA ARG A 135 8.13 -4.14 3.13
C ARG A 135 6.89 -5.04 3.02
N ILE A 136 5.71 -4.43 2.96
CA ILE A 136 4.44 -5.13 2.76
C ILE A 136 3.98 -4.93 1.32
N ALA A 137 3.53 -6.01 0.68
CA ALA A 137 3.01 -5.94 -0.69
C ALA A 137 1.69 -5.14 -0.73
N PHE A 138 1.47 -4.35 -1.77
CA PHE A 138 0.20 -3.62 -1.92
C PHE A 138 -1.02 -4.56 -1.96
N ASN A 139 -0.88 -5.77 -2.49
CA ASN A 139 -2.01 -6.70 -2.63
C ASN A 139 -2.62 -7.15 -1.31
N THR A 140 -1.85 -7.17 -0.22
CA THR A 140 -2.26 -7.68 1.10
C THR A 140 -2.98 -6.64 1.96
N THR A 141 -3.14 -5.43 1.42
CA THR A 141 -3.70 -4.27 2.12
C THR A 141 -5.20 -4.39 2.31
N ALA A 142 -5.89 -5.08 1.39
CA ALA A 142 -7.33 -5.33 1.51
C ALA A 142 -7.62 -6.18 2.75
N GLU A 143 -6.81 -7.20 3.00
CA GLU A 143 -6.97 -8.11 4.12
C GLU A 143 -6.55 -7.44 5.44
N LEU A 144 -5.46 -6.66 5.42
CA LEU A 144 -5.06 -5.85 6.57
C LEU A 144 -6.11 -4.81 6.96
N SER A 145 -6.80 -4.20 5.98
CA SER A 145 -7.85 -3.20 6.25
C SER A 145 -9.06 -3.78 6.99
N CYS A 146 -9.22 -5.10 7.00
CA CYS A 146 -10.26 -5.79 7.75
C CYS A 146 -9.87 -6.01 9.23
N LEU A 147 -8.63 -5.71 9.63
CA LEU A 147 -8.14 -5.80 11.01
C LEU A 147 -8.57 -4.58 11.82
N ALA A 148 -8.93 -4.79 13.08
CA ALA A 148 -9.15 -3.69 14.01
C ALA A 148 -7.82 -3.00 14.32
N GLY A 149 -7.84 -1.70 14.67
CA GLY A 149 -6.62 -0.93 14.90
C GLY A 149 -5.67 -1.52 15.94
N LYS A 150 -6.22 -2.17 16.99
CA LYS A 150 -5.43 -2.89 17.99
C LYS A 150 -4.69 -4.10 17.39
N GLU A 151 -5.40 -4.94 16.64
CA GLU A 151 -4.81 -6.10 15.95
C GLU A 151 -3.74 -5.69 14.93
N GLN A 152 -3.95 -4.55 14.25
CA GLN A 152 -2.96 -3.99 13.33
C GLN A 152 -1.67 -3.58 14.05
N ASN A 153 -1.78 -3.02 15.26
CA ASN A 153 -0.61 -2.64 16.07
C ASN A 153 0.12 -3.86 16.63
N ASP A 154 -0.61 -4.86 17.14
CA ASP A 154 -0.04 -6.12 17.62
C ASP A 154 0.77 -6.80 16.49
N LEU A 155 0.21 -6.83 15.27
CA LEU A 155 0.89 -7.34 14.09
C LEU A 155 2.18 -6.56 13.76
N VAL A 156 2.19 -5.24 13.94
CA VAL A 156 3.37 -4.41 13.71
C VAL A 156 4.47 -4.75 14.70
N GLU A 157 4.13 -4.96 15.98
CA GLU A 157 5.10 -5.40 16.99
C GLU A 157 5.71 -6.75 16.63
N ASP A 158 4.90 -7.71 16.19
CA ASP A 158 5.37 -9.04 15.79
C ASP A 158 6.29 -8.97 14.56
N ILE A 159 5.95 -8.14 13.56
CA ILE A 159 6.79 -7.92 12.38
C ILE A 159 8.14 -7.30 12.76
N GLN A 160 8.16 -6.42 13.76
CA GLN A 160 9.39 -5.80 14.26
C GLN A 160 10.24 -6.76 15.10
N ARG A 161 9.62 -7.65 15.88
CA ARG A 161 10.31 -8.63 16.72
C ARG A 161 10.94 -9.77 15.93
N GLU A 162 10.27 -10.25 14.88
CA GLU A 162 10.69 -11.47 14.16
C GLU A 162 11.39 -11.22 12.82
N ASP A 163 11.60 -9.96 12.41
CA ASP A 163 12.17 -9.58 11.09
C ASP A 163 11.48 -10.27 9.89
N CYS A 164 10.20 -10.62 10.05
CA CYS A 164 9.47 -11.48 9.13
C CYS A 164 8.20 -10.81 8.65
N THR A 165 8.24 -10.29 7.42
CA THR A 165 7.07 -10.08 6.54
C THR A 165 6.28 -11.37 6.24
N ARG A 166 6.72 -12.51 6.80
CA ARG A 166 6.14 -13.85 6.70
C ARG A 166 4.86 -14.02 7.54
N SER A 167 4.66 -13.21 8.59
CA SER A 167 3.49 -13.25 9.48
C SER A 167 2.18 -12.81 8.78
N LEU A 168 2.28 -12.08 7.67
CA LEU A 168 1.14 -11.49 7.00
C LEU A 168 0.15 -12.49 6.40
N SER A 169 0.65 -13.52 5.69
CA SER A 169 -0.17 -14.61 5.15
C SER A 169 -0.81 -15.47 6.25
N GLN A 170 -0.16 -15.57 7.41
CA GLN A 170 -0.68 -16.28 8.58
C GLN A 170 -1.76 -15.45 9.28
N ALA A 171 -1.55 -14.14 9.48
CA ALA A 171 -2.54 -13.21 10.05
C ALA A 171 -3.83 -13.19 9.22
N ILE A 172 -3.71 -13.18 7.89
CA ILE A 172 -4.85 -13.25 6.96
C ILE A 172 -5.60 -14.59 7.08
N ARG A 173 -4.89 -15.71 7.25
CA ARG A 173 -5.47 -17.07 7.35
C ARG A 173 -6.12 -17.32 8.72
N LEU A 174 -5.49 -16.86 9.81
CA LEU A 174 -6.01 -16.90 11.17
C LEU A 174 -7.32 -16.11 11.30
N LYS A 175 -7.43 -14.97 10.60
CA LYS A 175 -8.65 -14.15 10.69
C LYS A 175 -9.80 -14.65 9.81
N LYS A 176 -9.54 -15.26 8.64
CA LYS A 176 -10.60 -15.97 7.90
C LYS A 176 -11.27 -17.04 8.77
N LEU A 177 -10.47 -17.78 9.54
CA LEU A 177 -10.96 -18.79 10.49
C LEU A 177 -11.72 -18.15 11.67
N SER A 178 -11.32 -16.96 12.10
CA SER A 178 -12.03 -16.19 13.14
C SER A 178 -13.37 -15.60 12.65
N GLN A 179 -13.45 -15.13 11.39
CA GLN A 179 -14.68 -14.60 10.79
C GLN A 179 -15.74 -15.67 10.48
N ASP A 180 -15.32 -16.93 10.25
CA ASP A 180 -16.21 -18.06 10.02
C ASP A 180 -16.82 -18.66 11.32
N GLY A 181 -16.60 -18.01 12.48
CA GLY A 181 -17.26 -18.36 13.74
C GLY A 181 -16.80 -19.67 14.41
N LYS A 182 -15.68 -20.25 13.95
CA LYS A 182 -15.05 -21.42 14.58
C LYS A 182 -13.68 -21.04 15.13
N PRO A 183 -13.59 -20.58 16.40
CA PRO A 183 -12.31 -20.48 17.08
C PRO A 183 -11.89 -21.90 17.48
N ASP A 184 -11.45 -22.70 16.51
CA ASP A 184 -10.79 -23.96 16.86
C ASP A 184 -9.39 -23.64 17.37
N ILE A 185 -9.25 -23.65 18.69
CA ILE A 185 -8.02 -23.37 19.44
C ILE A 185 -6.89 -24.35 19.00
N GLY A 186 -7.23 -25.49 18.40
CA GLY A 186 -6.27 -26.43 17.79
C GLY A 186 -5.77 -26.05 16.39
N ALA A 187 -6.55 -25.34 15.57
CA ALA A 187 -6.16 -24.94 14.23
C ALA A 187 -5.18 -23.75 14.24
N GLY A 188 -5.33 -22.83 15.20
CA GLY A 188 -4.44 -21.66 15.34
C GLY A 188 -3.01 -22.05 15.67
N SER A 189 -2.82 -22.98 16.61
CA SER A 189 -1.50 -23.55 16.91
C SER A 189 -0.96 -24.38 15.75
N THR A 190 -1.80 -25.10 15.00
CA THR A 190 -1.41 -25.86 13.80
C THR A 190 -0.97 -24.94 12.64
N ILE A 191 -1.57 -23.77 12.46
CA ILE A 191 -1.20 -22.80 11.41
C ILE A 191 0.06 -22.02 11.77
N LEU A 192 0.28 -21.75 13.07
CA LEU A 192 1.55 -21.21 13.56
C LEU A 192 2.68 -22.26 13.54
N SER A 193 2.36 -23.54 13.79
CA SER A 193 3.31 -24.66 13.81
C SER A 193 3.43 -25.44 12.50
N GLU A 194 2.66 -25.09 11.47
CA GLU A 194 2.90 -25.41 10.06
C GLU A 194 4.20 -24.70 9.64
N GLY A 195 5.29 -25.23 10.16
CA GLY A 195 6.64 -24.88 9.79
C GLY A 195 6.79 -25.15 8.31
N LYS A 196 6.64 -24.09 7.53
CA LYS A 196 7.21 -23.93 6.20
C LYS A 196 6.98 -25.16 5.29
N GLY A 197 6.07 -25.00 4.33
CA GLY A 197 6.53 -25.27 2.97
C GLY A 197 7.74 -24.37 2.73
N ARG A 198 8.95 -24.89 2.97
CA ARG A 198 10.22 -24.19 2.74
C ARG A 198 10.07 -23.52 1.39
N GLN A 199 10.14 -22.19 1.32
CA GLN A 199 10.31 -21.54 0.02
C GLN A 199 11.53 -22.21 -0.60
N THR A 200 11.30 -23.12 -1.53
CA THR A 200 12.34 -23.76 -2.31
C THR A 200 12.79 -22.67 -3.27
N SER A 201 13.64 -21.77 -2.76
CA SER A 201 14.33 -20.79 -3.57
C SER A 201 15.02 -21.56 -4.69
N LYS A 202 14.44 -21.50 -5.90
CA LYS A 202 14.97 -22.18 -7.06
C LYS A 202 16.32 -21.56 -7.38
N LEU A 203 17.38 -22.34 -7.19
CA LEU A 203 18.73 -21.93 -7.54
C LEU A 203 18.92 -22.15 -9.06
N ALA A 204 18.88 -21.06 -9.83
CA ALA A 204 19.10 -21.11 -11.28
C ALA A 204 20.59 -20.89 -11.60
N ILE A 205 21.32 -21.99 -11.85
CA ILE A 205 22.73 -21.94 -12.29
C ILE A 205 22.79 -22.26 -13.77
N ARG A 206 23.57 -21.48 -14.54
CA ARG A 206 23.78 -21.75 -15.98
C ARG A 206 24.58 -23.05 -16.16
N TYR A 207 24.15 -23.88 -17.11
CA TYR A 207 24.84 -25.14 -17.44
C TYR A 207 26.31 -24.94 -17.84
N SER A 208 26.64 -23.81 -18.46
CA SER A 208 28.02 -23.46 -18.84
C SER A 208 29.00 -23.44 -17.67
N ALA A 209 28.54 -23.19 -16.44
CA ALA A 209 29.39 -23.24 -15.25
C ALA A 209 29.94 -24.65 -14.96
N PHE A 210 29.28 -25.69 -15.47
CA PHE A 210 29.63 -27.09 -15.19
C PHE A 210 30.39 -27.78 -16.33
N GLN A 211 30.42 -27.20 -17.53
CA GLN A 211 31.13 -27.76 -18.69
C GLN A 211 32.64 -27.96 -18.46
N LYS A 212 33.23 -27.23 -17.51
CA LYS A 212 34.64 -27.40 -17.11
C LYS A 212 34.90 -28.66 -16.26
N TYR A 213 33.87 -29.17 -15.57
CA TYR A 213 34.00 -30.25 -14.59
C TYR A 213 33.31 -31.55 -15.02
N TYR A 214 32.47 -31.51 -16.05
CA TYR A 214 31.71 -32.65 -16.55
C TYR A 214 31.89 -32.80 -18.07
N PRO A 215 31.91 -34.04 -18.60
CA PRO A 215 31.94 -34.28 -20.04
C PRO A 215 30.66 -33.73 -20.71
N ALA A 216 30.75 -33.37 -21.99
CA ALA A 216 29.64 -32.79 -22.76
C ALA A 216 28.38 -33.68 -22.83
N THR A 217 28.51 -34.97 -22.52
CA THR A 217 27.44 -35.97 -22.47
C THR A 217 26.70 -36.05 -21.12
N ALA A 218 27.13 -35.27 -20.12
CA ALA A 218 26.49 -35.26 -18.81
C ALA A 218 25.10 -34.60 -18.87
N THR A 219 24.11 -35.22 -18.22
CA THR A 219 22.76 -34.63 -18.12
C THR A 219 22.65 -33.74 -16.89
N PRO A 220 21.82 -32.68 -16.91
CA PRO A 220 21.61 -31.80 -15.76
C PRO A 220 21.23 -32.56 -14.46
N ARG A 221 20.46 -33.65 -14.59
CA ARG A 221 20.08 -34.52 -13.46
C ARG A 221 21.28 -35.22 -12.81
N LYS A 222 22.25 -35.69 -13.59
CA LYS A 222 23.46 -36.32 -13.06
C LYS A 222 24.30 -35.30 -12.29
N ILE A 223 24.48 -34.11 -12.84
CA ILE A 223 25.20 -32.99 -12.18
C ILE A 223 24.53 -32.61 -10.86
N GLU A 224 23.20 -32.51 -10.85
CA GLU A 224 22.44 -32.20 -9.63
C GLU A 224 22.66 -33.27 -8.55
N THR A 225 22.62 -34.54 -8.93
CA THR A 225 22.78 -35.68 -8.00
C THR A 225 24.20 -35.71 -7.41
N ASP A 226 25.21 -35.46 -8.23
CA ASP A 226 26.61 -35.45 -7.81
C ASP A 226 26.93 -34.23 -6.92
N LEU A 227 26.35 -33.06 -7.21
CA LEU A 227 26.46 -31.87 -6.36
C LEU A 227 25.87 -32.10 -4.97
N ILE A 228 24.70 -32.74 -4.89
CA ILE A 228 24.06 -33.06 -3.60
C ILE A 228 24.99 -33.96 -2.78
N LYS A 229 25.53 -35.03 -3.38
CA LYS A 229 26.48 -35.94 -2.71
C LYS A 229 27.73 -35.22 -2.18
N LEU A 230 28.32 -34.35 -2.99
CA LEU A 230 29.52 -33.59 -2.58
C LEU A 230 29.23 -32.64 -1.41
N LEU A 231 28.05 -32.01 -1.40
CA LEU A 231 27.64 -31.13 -0.30
C LEU A 231 27.37 -31.92 0.98
N GLU A 232 26.73 -33.08 0.89
CA GLU A 232 26.50 -33.98 2.03
C GLU A 232 27.81 -34.48 2.63
N GLU A 233 28.77 -34.88 1.80
CA GLU A 233 30.08 -35.33 2.28
C GLU A 233 30.84 -34.21 2.98
N ARG A 234 30.81 -33.00 2.41
CA ARG A 234 31.42 -31.80 3.02
C ARG A 234 30.77 -31.46 4.35
N GLN A 235 29.44 -31.59 4.47
CA GLN A 235 28.72 -31.36 5.72
C GLN A 235 29.14 -32.38 6.79
N ARG A 236 29.18 -33.67 6.47
CA ARG A 236 29.62 -34.73 7.40
C ARG A 236 31.04 -34.50 7.91
N ARG A 237 31.95 -34.02 7.04
CA ARG A 237 33.33 -33.67 7.43
C ARG A 237 33.37 -32.48 8.41
N ARG A 238 32.49 -31.48 8.24
CA ARG A 238 32.38 -30.34 9.17
C ARG A 238 31.82 -30.74 10.53
N GLU A 239 30.85 -31.64 10.56
CA GLU A 239 30.24 -32.12 11.81
C GLU A 239 31.21 -32.96 12.64
N ARG A 240 32.08 -33.75 11.99
CA ARG A 240 33.16 -34.51 12.66
C ARG A 240 34.30 -33.65 13.22
N GLY A 241 34.43 -32.41 12.77
CA GLY A 241 35.51 -31.49 13.16
C GLY A 241 35.14 -30.47 14.24
N LYS A 242 33.93 -30.51 14.80
CA LYS A 242 33.57 -29.63 15.92
C LYS A 242 34.11 -30.21 17.23
N PRO A 243 35.00 -29.52 17.97
CA PRO A 243 35.35 -29.94 19.32
C PRO A 243 34.10 -29.91 20.19
N GLN A 244 33.88 -30.94 21.01
CA GLN A 244 32.92 -30.89 22.12
C GLN A 244 33.40 -29.82 23.10
N GLU A 245 32.79 -28.64 23.07
CA GLU A 245 32.89 -27.67 24.15
C GLU A 245 32.34 -28.35 25.43
N ARG A 246 33.24 -28.53 26.40
CA ARG A 246 32.92 -28.91 27.79
C ARG A 246 32.68 -27.65 28.60
#